data_AF-A0A1E5V1E4-F1
#
_entry.id   AF-A0A1E5V1E4-F1
#
_cell.length_a   1.000
_cell.length_b   1.000
_cell.length_c   1.000
_cell.angle_alpha   90.00
_cell.angle_beta   90.00
_cell.angle_gamma   90.00
#
_symmetry.space_group_name_H-M   'P 1'
#
loop_
_entity.id
_entity.type
_entity.pdbx_description
1 polymer ?
#
loop_
_entity_poly.entity_id
_entity_poly.type
_entity_poly.pdbx_seq_one_letter_code
_entity_poly.pdbx_strand_id
1 'polypeptide(L)'
;MYQALFKKHVEARFDKYLEDEAGKAKIAAGALLPHDIAAAACSGEADEGSELQWSRMVEELRKKGLLSNYIAVYDVSGSMSGMPMEVCVALGLLISELNEKPWAGRIITSSQNPQIHKIEGKTLAHEMSFIKRMQWNMNTNFQVVFDHILRTSVDGRVPKDKMIRIVFVFSDMEFDQASASPWEMD
;
A
#
# COMPACT_ATOMS: atom_id res chain seq x y z
N MET A 1 -5.81 -22.35 -1.76
CA MET A 1 -4.35 -22.61 -1.92
C MET A 1 -3.53 -21.35 -1.64
N TYR A 2 -3.90 -20.16 -2.16
CA TYR A 2 -3.18 -18.90 -1.86
C TYR A 2 -3.37 -18.33 -0.45
N GLN A 3 -4.52 -18.55 0.20
CA GLN A 3 -4.72 -18.16 1.62
C GLN A 3 -3.64 -18.73 2.54
N ALA A 4 -3.27 -20.00 2.36
CA ALA A 4 -2.25 -20.65 3.19
C ALA A 4 -0.83 -20.10 2.94
N LEU A 5 -0.52 -19.68 1.70
CA LEU A 5 0.79 -19.13 1.33
C LEU A 5 0.98 -17.71 1.86
N PHE A 6 -0.06 -16.87 1.77
CA PHE A 6 -0.06 -15.54 2.36
C PHE A 6 0.11 -15.61 3.88
N LYS A 7 -0.71 -16.44 4.54
CA LYS A 7 -0.64 -16.72 5.98
C LYS A 7 0.75 -17.20 6.42
N LYS A 8 1.41 -18.00 5.59
CA LYS A 8 2.72 -18.58 5.93
C LYS A 8 3.89 -17.62 5.73
N HIS A 9 3.84 -16.74 4.73
CA HIS A 9 5.02 -15.96 4.32
C HIS A 9 4.86 -14.45 4.43
N VAL A 10 3.68 -13.90 4.15
CA VAL A 10 3.46 -12.45 4.17
C VAL A 10 2.99 -12.01 5.54
N GLU A 11 2.04 -12.71 6.17
CA GLU A 11 1.60 -12.42 7.53
C GLU A 11 2.80 -12.45 8.50
N ALA A 12 3.59 -13.53 8.50
CA ALA A 12 4.75 -13.63 9.38
C ALA A 12 5.84 -12.55 9.12
N ARG A 13 6.04 -12.13 7.85
CA ARG A 13 7.01 -11.07 7.53
C ARG A 13 6.46 -9.69 7.87
N PHE A 14 5.17 -9.47 7.64
CA PHE A 14 4.50 -8.22 7.94
C PHE A 14 4.36 -8.02 9.45
N ASP A 15 3.94 -9.05 10.18
CA ASP A 15 3.89 -9.04 11.65
C ASP A 15 5.28 -8.79 12.23
N LYS A 16 6.31 -9.48 11.73
CA LYS A 16 7.68 -9.23 12.15
C LYS A 16 8.14 -7.80 11.82
N TYR A 17 7.81 -7.29 10.63
CA TYR A 17 8.12 -5.92 10.25
C TYR A 17 7.42 -4.90 11.16
N LEU A 18 6.15 -5.13 11.49
CA LEU A 18 5.41 -4.33 12.46
C LEU A 18 6.01 -4.45 13.86
N GLU A 19 6.50 -5.61 14.29
CA GLU A 19 7.20 -5.77 15.56
C GLU A 19 8.54 -5.01 15.59
N ASP A 20 9.28 -5.04 14.48
CA ASP A 20 10.57 -4.35 14.34
C ASP A 20 10.37 -2.82 14.29
N GLU A 21 9.34 -2.32 13.60
CA GLU A 21 9.01 -0.88 13.51
C GLU A 21 8.27 -0.36 14.76
N ALA A 22 7.37 -1.14 15.38
CA ALA A 22 6.57 -0.73 16.54
C ALA A 22 7.27 -0.95 17.89
N GLY A 23 8.42 -1.62 17.88
CA GLY A 23 8.90 -2.32 19.06
C GLY A 23 7.87 -3.35 19.52
N LYS A 24 8.09 -3.99 20.68
CA LYS A 24 7.20 -5.03 21.26
C LYS A 24 5.75 -4.60 21.56
N ALA A 25 5.30 -3.44 21.08
CA ALA A 25 3.94 -2.97 21.12
C ALA A 25 3.05 -3.80 20.19
N LYS A 26 2.73 -5.03 20.64
CA LYS A 26 1.63 -5.88 20.16
C LYS A 26 0.52 -4.96 19.68
N ILE A 27 0.24 -4.95 18.37
CA ILE A 27 -0.96 -4.28 17.88
C ILE A 27 -2.10 -4.97 18.61
N ALA A 28 -2.73 -4.28 19.56
CA ALA A 28 -3.91 -4.77 20.25
C ALA A 28 -5.12 -4.66 19.30
N ALA A 29 -4.95 -5.09 18.05
CA ALA A 29 -6.04 -5.33 17.14
C ALA A 29 -6.51 -6.76 17.44
N GLY A 30 -7.48 -6.87 18.34
CA GLY A 30 -8.23 -8.10 18.48
C GLY A 30 -8.84 -8.48 17.12
N ALA A 31 -8.24 -9.48 16.50
CA ALA A 31 -8.79 -10.45 15.55
C ALA A 31 -8.83 -10.17 14.03
N LEU A 32 -8.65 -8.95 13.51
CA LEU A 32 -8.78 -8.73 12.06
C LEU A 32 -7.58 -7.96 11.47
N LEU A 33 -6.99 -8.54 10.42
CA LEU A 33 -5.93 -7.93 9.63
C LEU A 33 -6.53 -6.89 8.66
N PRO A 34 -5.73 -5.95 8.10
CA PRO A 34 -6.22 -4.95 7.18
C PRO A 34 -7.02 -5.54 6.00
N HIS A 35 -6.55 -6.67 5.48
CA HIS A 35 -7.22 -7.36 4.37
C HIS A 35 -8.52 -8.06 4.80
N ASP A 36 -8.65 -8.48 6.06
CA ASP A 36 -9.90 -9.07 6.56
C ASP A 36 -11.01 -8.02 6.66
N ILE A 37 -10.67 -6.81 7.12
CA ILE A 37 -11.60 -5.67 7.16
C ILE A 37 -11.92 -5.19 5.73
N ALA A 38 -10.89 -5.14 4.88
CA ALA A 38 -11.02 -4.71 3.50
C ALA A 38 -11.78 -5.70 2.60
N ALA A 39 -11.80 -6.98 2.93
CA ALA A 39 -12.49 -7.99 2.13
C ALA A 39 -13.98 -7.65 1.95
N ALA A 40 -14.64 -7.20 3.03
CA ALA A 40 -16.04 -6.75 2.97
C ALA A 40 -16.22 -5.51 2.06
N ALA A 41 -15.30 -4.54 2.13
CA ALA A 41 -15.31 -3.39 1.21
C ALA A 41 -15.02 -3.78 -0.24
N CYS A 42 -14.17 -4.78 -0.44
CA CYS A 42 -13.81 -5.29 -1.76
C CYS A 42 -14.94 -6.06 -2.43
N SER A 43 -15.79 -6.77 -1.67
CA SER A 43 -17.00 -7.44 -2.16
C SER A 43 -18.19 -6.50 -2.33
N GLY A 44 -18.08 -5.24 -1.89
CA GLY A 44 -19.16 -4.25 -1.90
C GLY A 44 -20.17 -4.44 -0.76
N GLU A 45 -19.82 -5.24 0.24
CA GLU A 45 -20.62 -5.55 1.42
C GLU A 45 -20.17 -4.78 2.67
N ALA A 46 -19.28 -3.79 2.52
CA ALA A 46 -18.85 -2.95 3.64
C ALA A 46 -20.05 -2.23 4.26
N ASP A 47 -20.17 -2.44 5.56
CA ASP A 47 -21.14 -1.81 6.43
C ASP A 47 -20.46 -0.76 7.34
N GLU A 48 -21.26 -0.07 8.14
CA GLU A 48 -20.77 0.89 9.12
C GLU A 48 -19.77 0.26 10.12
N GLY A 49 -19.91 -1.04 10.40
CA GLY A 49 -18.98 -1.81 11.23
C GLY A 49 -17.58 -1.90 10.62
N SER A 50 -17.49 -2.22 9.33
CA SER A 50 -16.24 -2.34 8.58
C SER A 50 -15.51 -0.99 8.49
N GLU A 51 -16.23 0.10 8.23
CA GLU A 51 -15.68 1.47 8.21
C GLU A 51 -15.14 1.88 9.59
N LEU A 52 -15.87 1.56 10.66
CA LEU A 52 -15.45 1.86 12.02
C LEU A 52 -14.22 1.04 12.44
N GLN A 53 -14.16 -0.23 12.05
CA GLN A 53 -13.01 -1.10 12.29
C GLN A 53 -11.76 -0.59 11.56
N TRP A 54 -11.91 -0.21 10.29
CA TRP A 54 -10.83 0.38 9.49
C TRP A 54 -10.31 1.68 10.13
N SER A 55 -11.22 2.60 10.44
CA SER A 55 -10.89 3.89 11.05
C SER A 55 -10.13 3.73 12.37
N ARG A 56 -10.58 2.79 13.23
CA ARG A 56 -9.89 2.47 14.50
C ARG A 56 -8.48 1.93 14.27
N MET A 57 -8.32 1.02 13.31
CA MET A 57 -7.00 0.46 12.99
C MET A 57 -6.03 1.54 12.50
N VAL A 58 -6.48 2.41 11.60
CA VAL A 58 -5.68 3.53 11.08
C VAL A 58 -5.32 4.51 12.19
N GLU A 59 -6.26 4.84 13.08
CA GLU A 59 -6.02 5.73 14.21
C GLU A 59 -4.98 5.15 15.19
N GLU A 60 -5.09 3.87 15.53
CA GLU A 60 -4.16 3.20 16.44
C GLU A 60 -2.74 3.11 15.85
N LEU A 61 -2.61 2.80 14.56
CA LEU A 61 -1.30 2.78 13.88
C LEU A 61 -0.70 4.18 13.77
N ARG A 62 -1.53 5.19 13.49
CA ARG A 62 -1.11 6.60 13.45
C ARG A 62 -0.61 7.07 14.81
N LYS A 63 -1.30 6.76 15.91
CA LYS A 63 -0.88 7.09 17.28
C LYS A 63 0.46 6.47 17.64
N LYS A 64 0.76 5.28 17.12
CA LYS A 64 2.05 4.61 17.30
C LYS A 64 3.17 5.19 16.42
N GLY A 65 2.86 6.10 15.51
CA GLY A 65 3.83 6.70 14.58
C GLY A 65 4.34 5.72 13.51
N LEU A 66 3.61 4.63 13.30
CA LEU A 66 4.02 3.56 12.38
C LEU A 66 3.65 3.90 10.95
N LEU A 67 4.44 3.37 10.03
CA LEU A 67 4.20 3.46 8.60
C LEU A 67 4.16 4.88 8.02
N SER A 68 4.87 5.81 8.67
CA SER A 68 4.99 7.19 8.20
C SER A 68 6.13 7.37 7.19
N ASN A 69 5.92 8.27 6.23
CA ASN A 69 6.87 8.56 5.15
C ASN A 69 7.15 7.36 4.25
N TYR A 70 6.13 6.56 3.96
CA TYR A 70 6.23 5.42 3.05
C TYR A 70 5.42 5.68 1.80
N ILE A 71 5.66 4.98 0.71
CA ILE A 71 4.80 5.07 -0.47
C ILE A 71 4.59 3.69 -1.06
N ALA A 72 3.35 3.43 -1.45
CA ALA A 72 2.97 2.15 -2.05
C ALA A 72 2.95 2.27 -3.58
N VAL A 73 3.66 1.34 -4.23
CA VAL A 73 3.61 1.06 -5.66
C VAL A 73 2.74 -0.18 -5.85
N TYR A 74 1.69 -0.03 -6.64
CA TYR A 74 0.65 -1.04 -6.79
C TYR A 74 0.74 -1.75 -8.12
N ASP A 75 0.88 -3.07 -8.05
CA ASP A 75 0.51 -3.95 -9.13
C ASP A 75 -0.97 -4.32 -9.01
N VAL A 76 -1.76 -3.92 -10.01
CA VAL A 76 -3.15 -4.30 -10.15
C VAL A 76 -3.36 -5.11 -11.43
N SER A 77 -2.32 -5.86 -11.84
CA SER A 77 -2.31 -6.75 -12.99
C SER A 77 -3.47 -7.74 -13.01
N GLY A 78 -3.78 -8.26 -14.20
CA GLY A 78 -4.85 -9.25 -14.37
C GLY A 78 -4.60 -10.54 -13.58
N SER A 79 -3.35 -10.84 -13.22
CA SER A 79 -2.97 -11.95 -12.35
C SER A 79 -3.23 -11.65 -10.87
N MET A 80 -3.17 -10.39 -10.47
CA MET A 80 -3.68 -9.88 -9.18
C MET A 80 -5.22 -9.90 -9.20
N SER A 81 -5.82 -11.09 -9.03
CA SER A 81 -7.27 -11.27 -8.97
C SER A 81 -7.69 -12.02 -7.70
N GLY A 82 -8.87 -11.69 -7.17
CA GLY A 82 -9.33 -12.21 -5.87
C GLY A 82 -8.47 -11.73 -4.70
N MET A 83 -8.14 -12.62 -3.76
CA MET A 83 -7.45 -12.28 -2.52
C MET A 83 -6.13 -11.49 -2.69
N PRO A 84 -5.20 -11.84 -3.62
CA PRO A 84 -4.01 -11.03 -3.88
C PRO A 84 -4.29 -9.54 -4.17
N MET A 85 -5.34 -9.26 -4.94
CA MET A 85 -5.79 -7.89 -5.21
C MET A 85 -6.33 -7.23 -3.94
N GLU A 86 -7.20 -7.93 -3.21
CA GLU A 86 -7.83 -7.40 -1.99
C GLU A 86 -6.79 -7.02 -0.94
N VAL A 87 -5.77 -7.87 -0.76
CA VAL A 87 -4.64 -7.61 0.11
C VAL A 87 -3.81 -6.42 -0.37
N CYS A 88 -3.45 -6.38 -1.65
CA CYS A 88 -2.66 -5.28 -2.24
C CYS A 88 -3.35 -3.93 -2.05
N VAL A 89 -4.64 -3.89 -2.40
CA VAL A 89 -5.50 -2.71 -2.25
C VAL A 89 -5.57 -2.28 -0.79
N ALA A 90 -5.83 -3.20 0.15
CA ALA A 90 -5.91 -2.92 1.56
C ALA A 90 -4.60 -2.36 2.14
N LEU A 91 -3.48 -3.06 1.90
CA LEU A 91 -2.20 -2.67 2.49
C LEU A 91 -1.70 -1.33 1.97
N GLY A 92 -1.83 -1.08 0.67
CA GLY A 92 -1.41 0.21 0.15
C GLY A 92 -2.35 1.35 0.58
N LEU A 93 -3.66 1.09 0.72
CA LEU A 93 -4.60 2.12 1.20
C LEU A 93 -4.24 2.52 2.63
N LEU A 94 -3.94 1.52 3.46
CA LEU A 94 -3.45 1.71 4.82
C LEU A 94 -2.17 2.59 4.85
N ILE A 95 -1.17 2.28 4.03
CA ILE A 95 0.06 3.09 3.93
C ILE A 95 -0.26 4.52 3.50
N SER A 96 -1.10 4.67 2.47
CA SER A 96 -1.51 5.97 1.94
C SER A 96 -2.21 6.84 2.99
N GLU A 97 -3.10 6.26 3.81
CA GLU A 97 -3.81 6.98 4.86
C GLU A 97 -2.90 7.36 6.04
N LEU A 98 -1.96 6.50 6.41
CA LEU A 98 -1.05 6.72 7.54
C LEU A 98 -0.01 7.81 7.26
N ASN A 99 0.25 8.11 5.99
CA ASN A 99 1.14 9.19 5.60
C ASN A 99 0.63 10.58 5.95
N GLU A 100 1.58 11.49 6.12
CA GLU A 100 1.32 12.93 6.21
C GLU A 100 1.44 13.60 4.84
N LYS A 101 0.96 14.85 4.74
CA LYS A 101 1.16 15.66 3.53
C LYS A 101 2.67 15.85 3.28
N PRO A 102 3.12 15.77 2.01
CA PRO A 102 2.31 15.71 0.78
C PRO A 102 1.89 14.31 0.34
N TRP A 103 2.33 13.25 1.03
CA TRP A 103 2.15 11.85 0.63
C TRP A 103 0.79 11.26 1.04
N ALA A 104 0.12 11.89 2.01
CA ALA A 104 -1.20 11.50 2.49
C ALA A 104 -2.19 11.29 1.33
N GLY A 105 -2.81 10.12 1.30
CA GLY A 105 -3.81 9.78 0.29
C GLY A 105 -3.20 9.50 -1.09
N ARG A 106 -1.88 9.29 -1.22
CA ARG A 106 -1.22 9.09 -2.52
C ARG A 106 -0.62 7.71 -2.67
N ILE A 107 -0.69 7.23 -3.90
CA ILE A 107 -0.15 5.94 -4.32
C ILE A 107 0.47 6.04 -5.71
N ILE A 108 1.30 5.06 -6.08
CA ILE A 108 1.95 5.00 -7.39
C ILE A 108 1.47 3.75 -8.14
N THR A 109 1.10 3.89 -9.40
CA THR A 109 0.75 2.75 -10.26
C THR A 109 2.00 2.03 -10.77
N SER A 110 1.97 0.70 -10.73
CA SER A 110 2.93 -0.15 -11.45
C SER A 110 2.56 -0.14 -12.94
N SER A 111 3.35 0.57 -13.73
CA SER A 111 3.22 0.59 -15.18
C SER A 111 4.52 1.06 -15.83
N GLN A 112 4.60 0.97 -17.18
CA GLN A 112 5.71 1.53 -17.95
C GLN A 112 5.88 3.04 -17.74
N ASN A 113 4.79 3.75 -17.40
CA ASN A 113 4.79 5.16 -17.08
C ASN A 113 4.07 5.39 -15.73
N PRO A 114 4.72 5.03 -14.60
CA PRO A 114 4.12 5.14 -13.27
C PRO A 114 3.55 6.53 -13.02
N GLN A 115 2.40 6.63 -12.36
CA GLN A 115 1.80 7.92 -12.01
C GLN A 115 1.49 7.96 -10.52
N ILE A 116 1.69 9.14 -9.91
CA ILE A 116 1.20 9.39 -8.55
C ILE A 116 -0.28 9.72 -8.65
N HIS A 117 -1.12 8.89 -8.05
CA HIS A 117 -2.55 9.11 -7.92
C HIS A 117 -2.88 9.51 -6.49
N LYS A 118 -3.76 10.50 -6.35
CA LYS A 118 -4.45 10.75 -5.08
C LYS A 118 -5.71 9.90 -5.05
N ILE A 119 -5.86 9.07 -4.02
CA ILE A 119 -7.04 8.26 -3.81
C ILE A 119 -8.24 9.18 -3.56
N GLU A 120 -9.34 8.89 -4.25
CA GLU A 120 -10.61 9.59 -4.10
C GLU A 120 -11.69 8.63 -3.63
N GLY A 121 -12.44 9.05 -2.63
CA GLY A 121 -13.51 8.28 -2.03
C GLY A 121 -13.92 8.89 -0.69
N LYS A 122 -15.10 8.50 -0.19
CA LYS A 122 -15.60 8.88 1.15
C LYS A 122 -15.79 7.67 2.06
N THR A 123 -15.70 6.48 1.50
CA THR A 123 -15.94 5.20 2.15
C THR A 123 -14.87 4.24 1.65
N LEU A 124 -14.53 3.27 2.48
CA LEU A 124 -13.56 2.22 2.19
C LEU A 124 -13.86 1.55 0.84
N ALA A 125 -15.13 1.24 0.58
CA ALA A 125 -15.57 0.64 -0.68
C ALA A 125 -15.29 1.54 -1.91
N HIS A 126 -15.47 2.86 -1.79
CA HIS A 126 -15.20 3.80 -2.88
C HIS A 126 -13.70 3.95 -3.14
N GLU A 127 -12.90 4.06 -2.08
CA GLU A 127 -11.43 4.18 -2.19
C GLU A 127 -10.82 2.91 -2.77
N MET A 128 -11.27 1.73 -2.32
CA MET A 128 -10.85 0.45 -2.90
C MET A 128 -11.28 0.32 -4.36
N SER A 129 -12.51 0.73 -4.69
CA SER A 129 -12.99 0.74 -6.07
C SER A 129 -12.19 1.71 -6.95
N PHE A 130 -11.73 2.83 -6.39
CA PHE A 130 -10.87 3.78 -7.10
C PHE A 130 -9.53 3.13 -7.45
N ILE A 131 -8.87 2.48 -6.49
CA ILE A 131 -7.59 1.78 -6.70
C ILE A 131 -7.75 0.64 -7.72
N LYS A 132 -8.81 -0.18 -7.61
CA LYS A 132 -9.08 -1.29 -8.54
C LYS A 132 -9.31 -0.85 -9.99
N ARG A 133 -9.76 0.39 -10.22
CA ARG A 133 -10.00 0.95 -11.56
C ARG A 133 -8.80 1.68 -12.14
N MET A 134 -7.71 1.81 -11.40
CA MET A 134 -6.50 2.44 -11.93
C MET A 134 -5.97 1.66 -13.11
N GLN A 135 -5.55 2.40 -14.13
CA GLN A 135 -4.89 1.78 -15.28
C GLN A 135 -3.51 1.32 -14.85
N TRP A 136 -3.24 0.06 -15.14
CA TRP A 136 -1.94 -0.57 -14.99
C TRP A 136 -1.45 -1.02 -16.36
N ASN A 137 -0.15 -1.29 -16.44
CA ASN A 137 0.46 -1.89 -17.63
C ASN A 137 1.54 -2.88 -17.19
N MET A 138 1.95 -3.78 -18.08
CA MET A 138 3.06 -4.69 -17.78
C MET A 138 4.38 -3.91 -17.67
N ASN A 139 5.15 -4.19 -16.61
CA ASN A 139 6.44 -3.59 -16.19
C ASN A 139 6.33 -2.38 -15.26
N THR A 140 7.26 -2.27 -14.30
CA THR A 140 7.42 -1.12 -13.40
C THR A 140 8.71 -0.38 -13.72
N ASN A 141 8.63 0.90 -14.12
CA ASN A 141 9.83 1.70 -14.27
C ASN A 141 10.20 2.39 -12.94
N PHE A 142 11.08 1.77 -12.14
CA PHE A 142 11.47 2.30 -10.83
C PHE A 142 12.20 3.65 -10.89
N GLN A 143 12.97 3.91 -11.96
CA GLN A 143 13.61 5.21 -12.14
C GLN A 143 12.56 6.34 -12.18
N VAL A 144 11.47 6.13 -12.94
CA VAL A 144 10.35 7.08 -13.01
C VAL A 144 9.62 7.18 -11.66
N VAL A 145 9.50 6.09 -10.90
CA VAL A 145 8.96 6.13 -9.52
C VAL A 145 9.81 7.05 -8.63
N PHE A 146 11.13 6.88 -8.64
CA PHE A 146 12.04 7.71 -7.83
C PHE A 146 12.06 9.17 -8.30
N ASP A 147 12.02 9.42 -9.61
CA ASP A 147 11.91 10.76 -10.18
C ASP A 147 10.61 11.45 -9.73
N HIS A 148 9.49 10.74 -9.68
CA HIS A 148 8.22 11.27 -9.19
C HIS A 148 8.26 11.61 -7.70
N ILE A 149 8.90 10.77 -6.88
CA ILE A 149 9.12 11.04 -5.46
C ILE A 149 10.00 12.28 -5.31
N LEU A 150 11.12 12.35 -6.03
CA LEU A 150 12.05 13.48 -5.97
C LEU A 150 11.37 14.78 -6.40
N ARG A 151 10.67 14.77 -7.54
CA ARG A 151 9.96 15.95 -8.06
C ARG A 151 8.88 16.41 -7.10
N THR A 152 8.06 15.51 -6.58
CA THR A 152 7.03 15.86 -5.58
C THR A 152 7.67 16.46 -4.32
N SER A 153 8.83 15.96 -3.92
CA SER A 153 9.58 16.47 -2.78
C SER A 153 10.13 17.87 -3.01
N VAL A 154 10.70 18.13 -4.19
CA VAL A 154 11.24 19.43 -4.59
C VAL A 154 10.11 20.45 -4.74
N ASP A 155 9.07 20.12 -5.49
CA ASP A 155 7.92 20.99 -5.74
C ASP A 155 7.18 21.32 -4.42
N GLY A 156 7.06 20.33 -3.53
CA GLY A 156 6.44 20.45 -2.22
C GLY A 156 7.34 21.04 -1.13
N ARG A 157 8.62 21.32 -1.43
CA ARG A 157 9.65 21.72 -0.45
C ARG A 157 9.63 20.84 0.81
N VAL A 158 9.57 19.53 0.59
CA VAL A 158 9.42 18.54 1.66
C VAL A 158 10.67 18.54 2.55
N PRO A 159 10.52 18.74 3.87
CA PRO A 159 11.63 18.61 4.80
C PRO A 159 12.26 17.22 4.75
N LYS A 160 13.57 17.12 5.00
CA LYS A 160 14.31 15.85 4.93
C LYS A 160 13.72 14.75 5.81
N ASP A 161 13.19 15.12 6.98
CA ASP A 161 12.52 14.23 7.94
C ASP A 161 11.15 13.71 7.45
N LYS A 162 10.56 14.33 6.42
CA LYS A 162 9.30 13.96 5.78
C LYS A 162 9.47 13.35 4.38
N MET A 163 10.72 13.13 3.96
CA MET A 163 11.02 12.43 2.71
C MET A 163 10.58 10.98 2.80
N ILE A 164 10.11 10.42 1.69
CA ILE A 164 9.83 8.99 1.61
C ILE A 164 11.08 8.19 1.99
N ARG A 165 10.93 7.29 2.96
CA ARG A 165 11.99 6.43 3.49
C ARG A 165 11.93 5.03 2.92
N ILE A 166 10.73 4.53 2.65
CA ILE A 166 10.50 3.16 2.17
C ILE A 166 9.46 3.19 1.05
N VAL A 167 9.79 2.51 -0.04
CA VAL A 167 8.87 2.24 -1.15
C VAL A 167 8.39 0.79 -1.01
N PHE A 168 7.11 0.60 -0.74
CA PHE A 168 6.47 -0.71 -0.73
C PHE A 168 6.01 -1.05 -2.14
N VAL A 169 6.47 -2.17 -2.67
CA VAL A 169 6.03 -2.68 -3.97
C VAL A 169 5.16 -3.90 -3.72
N PHE A 170 3.88 -3.77 -4.03
CA PHE A 170 2.93 -4.88 -3.93
C PHE A 170 2.73 -5.46 -5.34
N SER A 171 3.34 -6.60 -5.61
CA SER A 171 3.27 -7.29 -6.90
C SER A 171 3.26 -8.80 -6.71
N ASP A 172 2.59 -9.50 -7.64
CA ASP A 172 2.70 -10.95 -7.81
C ASP A 172 3.81 -11.35 -8.80
N MET A 173 4.55 -10.38 -9.35
CA MET A 173 5.67 -10.63 -10.24
C MET A 173 6.89 -11.16 -9.47
N GLU A 174 7.55 -12.17 -10.04
CA GLU A 174 8.94 -12.45 -9.74
C GLU A 174 9.78 -11.24 -10.23
N PHE A 175 10.67 -10.73 -9.38
CA PHE A 175 11.44 -9.49 -9.62
C PHE A 175 12.35 -9.53 -10.87
N ASP A 176 12.48 -10.70 -11.50
CA ASP A 176 13.27 -10.92 -12.71
C ASP A 176 12.66 -10.27 -13.97
N GLN A 177 11.38 -9.90 -13.94
CA GLN A 177 10.69 -9.15 -15.00
C GLN A 177 10.39 -7.69 -14.65
N ALA A 178 10.71 -7.27 -13.42
CA ALA A 178 10.37 -5.92 -12.95
C ALA A 178 11.28 -4.82 -13.54
N SER A 179 12.47 -5.17 -14.04
CA SER A 179 13.37 -4.25 -14.73
C SER A 179 13.85 -4.87 -16.05
N ALA A 180 13.75 -4.11 -17.15
CA ALA A 180 14.37 -4.49 -18.42
C ALA A 180 15.92 -4.46 -18.36
N SER A 181 16.49 -3.88 -17.31
CA SER A 181 17.92 -3.74 -17.04
C SER A 181 18.24 -4.18 -15.61
N PRO A 182 18.54 -5.47 -15.36
CA PRO A 182 18.65 -6.00 -14.00
C PRO A 182 19.88 -5.54 -13.19
N TRP A 183 20.77 -4.70 -13.76
CA TRP A 183 22.06 -4.35 -13.14
C TRP A 183 22.55 -2.91 -13.34
N GLU A 184 21.75 -2.00 -13.90
CA GLU A 184 22.11 -0.59 -13.86
C GLU A 184 21.44 0.07 -12.66
N MET A 185 22.28 0.32 -11.65
CA MET A 185 22.02 1.33 -10.64
C MET A 185 21.90 2.68 -11.35
N ASP A 186 20.67 3.12 -11.61
CA ASP A 186 20.29 4.50 -11.88
C ASP A 186 19.08 4.88 -11.02
#